data_AF-A0A060JKZ0-F1
#
_entry.id   AF-A0A060JKZ0-F1
#
_cell.length_a   1.000
_cell.length_b   1.000
_cell.length_c   1.000
_cell.angle_alpha   90.00
_cell.angle_beta   90.00
_cell.angle_gamma   90.00
#
_symmetry.space_group_name_H-M   'P 1'
#
loop_
_entity.id
_entity.type
_entity.pdbx_description
1 polymer ?
#
loop_
_entity_poly.entity_id
_entity_poly.type
_entity_poly.pdbx_seq_one_letter_code
_entity_poly.pdbx_strand_id
1 'polypeptide(L)' 'MLVSVGREDDVKFVGLCEARGIPVLRIGVTDNSGELEIQDVATWQLNDLRGAHEATLPELFG' A
#
# COMPACT_ATOMS: atom_id res chain seq x y z
N MET A 1 -7.03 8.55 3.38
CA MET A 1 -6.05 8.82 2.31
C MET A 1 -4.81 7.99 2.61
N LEU A 2 -4.21 7.36 1.60
CA LEU A 2 -2.94 6.64 1.74
C LEU A 2 -1.83 7.45 1.08
N VAL A 3 -0.65 7.48 1.70
CA VAL A 3 0.53 8.17 1.18
C VAL A 3 1.76 7.29 1.38
N SER A 4 2.71 7.38 0.45
CA SER A 4 4.06 6.82 0.60
C SER A 4 5.02 7.94 1.00
N VAL A 5 5.79 7.74 2.06
CA VAL A 5 6.78 8.70 2.54
C VAL A 5 8.16 8.04 2.48
N GLY A 6 9.15 8.76 1.93
CA GLY A 6 10.54 8.32 1.93
C GLY A 6 11.05 8.10 3.35
N ARG A 7 11.90 7.10 3.57
CA ARG A 7 12.37 6.72 4.91
C ARG A 7 13.06 7.89 5.62
N GLU A 8 13.77 8.72 4.87
CA GLU A 8 14.48 9.91 5.31
C GLU A 8 13.58 11.07 5.75
N ASP A 9 12.31 11.08 5.32
CA ASP A 9 11.36 12.16 5.56
C ASP A 9 10.23 11.78 6.54
N ASP A 10 10.17 10.53 7.00
CA ASP A 10 9.13 10.01 7.91
C ASP A 10 8.97 10.89 9.17
N VAL A 11 10.08 11.22 9.84
CA VAL A 11 10.08 12.06 11.06
C VAL A 11 9.55 13.47 10.78
N LYS A 12 9.93 14.07 9.64
CA LYS A 12 9.47 15.42 9.26
C LYS A 12 7.99 15.41 8.92
N PHE A 13 7.53 14.38 8.22
CA PHE A 13 6.13 14.22 7.84
C PHE A 13 5.23 14.10 9.07
N VAL A 14 5.58 13.24 10.03
CA VAL A 14 4.84 13.08 11.29
C VAL A 14 4.80 14.42 12.04
N GLY A 15 5.93 15.10 12.20
CA GLY A 15 5.96 16.40 12.88
C GLY A 15 5.10 17.47 12.20
N LEU A 16 5.03 17.49 10.87
CA LEU A 16 4.16 18.40 10.11
C LEU A 16 2.67 18.09 10.34
N CYS A 17 2.30 16.80 10.38
CA CYS A 17 0.94 16.36 10.65
C CYS A 17 0.50 16.70 12.08
N GLU A 18 1.35 16.44 13.08
CA GLU A 18 1.09 16.79 14.48
C GLU A 18 0.90 18.29 14.67
N ALA A 19 1.78 19.12 14.10
CA ALA A 19 1.68 20.58 14.18
C ALA A 19 0.39 21.15 13.56
N ARG A 20 -0.25 20.38 12.66
CA ARG A 20 -1.49 20.74 11.99
C ARG A 20 -2.72 20.02 12.56
N GLY A 21 -2.57 19.18 13.58
CA GLY A 21 -3.65 18.39 14.16
C GLY A 21 -4.23 17.34 13.18
N ILE A 22 -3.41 16.83 12.26
CA ILE A 22 -3.80 15.81 11.28
C ILE A 22 -3.37 14.44 11.82
N PRO A 23 -4.31 13.53 12.17
CA PRO A 23 -3.96 12.20 12.66
C PRO A 23 -3.37 11.34 11.52
N VAL A 24 -2.28 10.63 11.82
CA VAL A 24 -1.63 9.69 10.91
C VAL A 24 -1.32 8.39 11.61
N LEU A 25 -1.34 7.28 10.87
CA LEU A 25 -0.97 5.96 11.34
C LEU A 25 -0.01 5.33 10.33
N ARG A 26 1.13 4.84 10.81
CA ARG A 26 2.05 4.05 10.00
C ARG A 26 1.54 2.61 9.92
N ILE A 27 1.23 2.16 8.71
CA ILE A 27 0.61 0.84 8.47
C ILE A 27 1.55 -0.19 7.80
N GLY A 28 2.74 0.21 7.35
CA GLY A 28 3.65 -0.70 6.67
C GLY A 28 4.78 -0.01 5.92
N VAL A 29 5.34 -0.72 4.95
CA VAL A 29 6.39 -0.25 4.04
C VAL A 29 6.12 -0.77 2.63
N THR A 30 6.74 -0.14 1.63
CA THR A 30 6.80 -0.66 0.26
C THR A 30 8.23 -1.08 -0.04
N ASP A 31 8.40 -2.28 -0.57
CA ASP A 31 9.66 -2.80 -1.09
C ASP A 31 9.44 -3.50 -2.44
N ASN A 32 10.49 -4.15 -2.95
CA ASN A 32 10.44 -4.88 -4.22
C ASN A 32 10.27 -6.40 -4.02
N SER A 33 9.58 -6.82 -2.95
CA SER A 33 9.32 -8.24 -2.66
C SER A 33 8.46 -8.93 -3.71
N GLY A 34 7.62 -8.20 -4.42
CA GLY A 34 6.69 -8.75 -5.41
C GLY A 34 5.42 -9.34 -4.80
N GLU A 35 5.17 -9.09 -3.52
CA GLU A 35 4.00 -9.57 -2.78
C GLU A 35 3.27 -8.43 -2.05
N LEU A 36 2.00 -8.67 -1.75
CA LEU A 36 1.21 -7.90 -0.80
C LEU A 36 1.02 -8.75 0.45
N GLU A 37 1.58 -8.29 1.57
CA GLU A 37 1.37 -8.91 2.87
C GLU A 37 0.47 -8.04 3.75
N ILE A 38 -0.53 -8.67 4.35
CA ILE A 38 -1.24 -8.15 5.52
C ILE A 38 -0.92 -9.11 6.66
N GLN A 39 -0.11 -8.63 7.61
CA GLN A 39 0.36 -9.43 8.75
C GLN A 39 -0.80 -10.11 9.48
N ASP A 40 -0.58 -11.37 9.85
CA ASP A 40 -1.53 -12.26 10.51
C ASP A 40 -2.82 -12.57 9.72
N VAL A 41 -2.95 -12.07 8.48
CA VAL A 41 -4.13 -12.27 7.64
C VAL A 41 -3.81 -13.11 6.41
N ALA A 42 -2.92 -12.63 5.54
CA ALA A 42 -2.56 -13.31 4.30
C ALA A 42 -1.40 -12.62 3.56
N THR A 43 -0.79 -13.38 2.66
CA THR A 43 0.21 -12.92 1.69
C THR A 43 -0.23 -13.33 0.29
N TRP A 44 -0.19 -12.40 -0.66
CA TRP A 44 -0.52 -12.63 -2.07
C TRP A 44 0.62 -12.21 -2.99
N GLN A 45 0.86 -12.96 -4.05
CA GLN A 45 1.76 -12.52 -5.12
C GLN A 45 1.09 -11.41 -5.94
N LEU A 46 1.82 -10.34 -6.27
CA LEU A 46 1.26 -9.21 -7.03
C LEU A 46 0.81 -9.61 -8.44
N ASN A 47 1.43 -10.63 -9.04
CA ASN A 47 1.03 -11.15 -10.35
C ASN A 47 -0.35 -11.81 -10.30
N ASP A 48 -0.65 -12.55 -9.23
CA ASP A 48 -1.95 -13.21 -9.07
C ASP A 48 -3.06 -12.17 -8.85
N LEU A 49 -2.79 -11.14 -8.02
CA LEU A 49 -3.71 -10.03 -7.80
C LEU A 49 -3.97 -9.24 -9.09
N ARG A 50 -2.92 -8.98 -9.88
CA ARG A 50 -3.04 -8.32 -11.18
C ARG A 50 -3.92 -9.12 -12.12
N GLY A 51 -3.69 -10.42 -12.24
CA GLY A 51 -4.51 -11.31 -13.05
C GLY A 51 -5.98 -11.26 -12.65
N ALA A 52 -6.28 -11.41 -11.35
CA ALA A 52 -7.64 -11.35 -10.84
C ALA A 52 -8.33 -10.00 -11.10
N HIS A 53 -7.60 -8.89 -10.96
CA HIS A 53 -8.11 -7.54 -11.22
C HIS A 53 -8.40 -7.29 -12.71
N GLU A 54 -7.55 -7.78 -13.61
CA GLU A 54 -7.64 -7.51 -15.04
C GLU A 54 -8.57 -8.50 -15.78
N ALA A 55 -8.87 -9.67 -15.21
CA ALA A 55 -9.60 -10.75 -15.89
C ALA A 55 -11.09 -10.48 -16.17
N THR A 56 -11.75 -9.64 -15.36
CA THR A 56 -13.23 -9.50 -15.42
C THR A 56 -13.73 -9.04 -16.79
N LEU A 57 -13.10 -8.03 -17.39
CA LEU A 57 -13.57 -7.49 -18.67
C LEU A 57 -13.28 -8.43 -19.84
N PRO A 58 -12.07 -9.00 -19.99
CA PRO A 58 -11.80 -10.05 -20.98
C PRO A 58 -12.77 -11.23 -20.90
N GLU A 59 -13.12 -11.70 -19.69
CA GLU A 59 -14.02 -12.86 -19.55
C GLU A 59 -15.46 -12.56 -19.99
N LEU A 60 -15.93 -11.33 -19.81
CA LEU A 60 -17.30 -10.94 -20.14
C LEU A 60 -17.47 -10.42 -21.57
N PHE A 61 -16.40 -9.92 -22.18
CA PHE A 61 -16.48 -9.13 -23.42
C PHE A 61 -15.38 -9.43 -24.45
N GLY A 62 -14.48 -10.39 -24.19
CA GLY A 62 -13.35 -10.77 -25.03
C GLY A 62 -13.62 -11.90 -26.02
#